data_AF-A0A1A7R515-F1
#
_entry.id   AF-A0A1A7R515-F1
#
_cell.length_a   1.000
_cell.length_b   1.000
_cell.length_c   1.000
_cell.angle_alpha   90.00
_cell.angle_beta   90.00
_cell.angle_gamma   90.00
#
_symmetry.space_group_name_H-M   'P 1'
#
loop_
_entity.id
_entity.type
_entity.pdbx_description
1 polymer ?
#
loop_
_entity_poly.entity_id
_entity_poly.type
_entity_poly.pdbx_seq_one_letter_code
_entity_poly.pdbx_strand_id
1 'polypeptide(L)' 'MDFEIVIISAAAKDLATDESLISFIDISENLGIRIVVCESAMNYFEVKKSDYHKSIETTPDGVCVVVWLAGKWI' A
#
# COMPACT_ATOMS: atom_id res chain seq x y z
N MET A 1 13.38 -3.83 -12.38
CA MET A 1 13.47 -2.72 -11.41
C MET A 1 12.07 -2.60 -10.86
N ASP A 2 11.85 -3.22 -9.71
CA ASP A 2 10.53 -3.34 -9.10
C ASP A 2 10.30 -2.09 -8.26
N PHE A 3 9.32 -1.28 -8.62
CA PHE A 3 8.99 -0.05 -7.92
C PHE A 3 7.81 -0.31 -6.99
N GLU A 4 8.06 -0.20 -5.69
CA GLU A 4 7.07 -0.46 -4.65
C GLU A 4 6.64 0.84 -3.97
N ILE A 5 5.33 1.03 -3.83
CA ILE A 5 4.75 2.15 -3.10
C ILE A 5 4.12 1.59 -1.82
N VAL A 6 4.69 1.96 -0.67
CA VAL A 6 4.18 1.52 0.63
C VAL A 6 3.27 2.58 1.24
N ILE A 7 2.02 2.19 1.52
CA ILE A 7 0.99 3.06 2.07
C ILE A 7 0.85 2.83 3.59
N ILE A 8 1.08 3.88 4.37
CA ILE A 8 1.04 3.87 5.85
C ILE A 8 0.06 4.89 6.45
N SER A 9 -0.86 5.43 5.65
CA SER A 9 -1.75 6.53 6.02
C SER A 9 -3.22 6.23 5.74
N ALA A 10 -4.10 7.22 5.87
CA ALA A 10 -5.52 7.11 5.52
C ALA A 10 -5.78 6.62 4.09
N ALA A 11 -4.81 6.79 3.19
CA ALA A 11 -4.88 6.21 1.85
C ALA A 11 -4.99 4.67 1.87
N ALA A 12 -4.57 4.00 2.94
CA ALA A 12 -4.81 2.57 3.13
C ALA A 12 -6.31 2.27 3.25
N LYS A 13 -7.10 3.15 3.84
CA LYS A 13 -8.55 3.01 3.89
C LYS A 13 -9.18 3.31 2.53
N ASP A 14 -8.75 4.40 1.91
CA ASP A 14 -9.29 4.85 0.62
C ASP A 14 -9.11 3.76 -0.46
N LEU A 15 -7.94 3.11 -0.51
CA LEU A 15 -7.68 1.98 -1.41
C LEU A 15 -8.60 0.75 -1.20
N ALA A 16 -9.23 0.61 -0.04
CA ALA A 16 -10.18 -0.46 0.27
C ALA A 16 -11.64 -0.06 0.02
N THR A 17 -11.98 1.22 0.10
CA THR A 17 -13.37 1.69 0.13
C THR A 17 -13.77 2.53 -1.08
N ASP A 18 -12.81 3.15 -1.77
CA ASP A 18 -13.08 4.05 -2.89
C ASP A 18 -12.90 3.33 -4.23
N GLU A 19 -14.03 2.97 -4.85
CA GLU A 19 -14.05 2.31 -6.15
C GLU A 19 -13.46 3.17 -7.28
N SER A 20 -13.39 4.49 -7.12
CA SER A 20 -12.80 5.37 -8.14
C SER A 20 -11.29 5.16 -8.29
N LEU A 21 -10.64 4.58 -7.27
CA LEU A 21 -9.22 4.27 -7.28
C LEU A 21 -8.88 2.96 -8.01
N ILE A 22 -9.87 2.13 -8.36
CA ILE A 22 -9.63 0.84 -9.03
C ILE A 22 -8.87 1.06 -10.35
N SER A 23 -9.30 2.01 -11.18
CA SER A 23 -8.61 2.29 -12.45
C SER A 23 -7.17 2.76 -12.24
N PHE A 24 -6.87 3.46 -11.15
CA PHE A 24 -5.52 3.86 -10.81
C PHE A 24 -4.66 2.66 -10.39
N ILE A 25 -5.23 1.73 -9.61
CA ILE A 25 -4.56 0.50 -9.19
C ILE A 25 -4.23 -0.36 -10.40
N ASP A 26 -5.18 -0.53 -11.33
CA ASP A 26 -4.98 -1.28 -12.58
C ASP A 26 -3.88 -0.66 -13.47
N ILE A 27 -3.87 0.67 -13.60
CA ILE A 27 -2.82 1.37 -14.34
C ILE A 27 -1.46 1.15 -13.66
N SER A 28 -1.40 1.25 -12.33
CA SER A 28 -0.17 1.05 -11.57
C SER A 28 0.38 -0.36 -11.77
N GLU A 29 -0.46 -1.38 -11.67
CA GLU A 29 -0.10 -2.77 -11.92
C GLU A 29 0.43 -2.97 -13.35
N ASN A 30 -0.25 -2.42 -14.36
CA ASN A 30 0.18 -2.51 -15.76
C ASN A 30 1.52 -1.81 -16.02
N LEU A 31 1.84 -0.77 -15.25
CA LEU A 31 3.14 -0.08 -15.29
C LEU A 31 4.24 -0.82 -14.50
N GLY A 32 3.92 -1.95 -13.87
CA GLY A 32 4.84 -2.72 -13.03
C GLY A 32 5.08 -2.09 -11.66
N ILE A 33 4.20 -1.18 -11.22
CA ILE A 33 4.25 -0.56 -9.89
C ILE A 33 3.44 -1.41 -8.93
N ARG A 34 4.09 -1.83 -7.85
CA ARG A 34 3.47 -2.63 -6.79
C ARG A 34 3.00 -1.71 -5.66
N ILE A 35 1.71 -1.77 -5.35
CA ILE A 35 1.16 -1.06 -4.20
C ILE A 35 1.13 -2.03 -3.02
N VAL A 36 1.76 -1.63 -1.93
CA VAL A 36 1.85 -2.43 -0.71
C VAL A 36 1.25 -1.64 0.44
N VAL A 37 0.35 -2.25 1.20
CA VAL A 37 -0.28 -1.61 2.36
C VAL A 37 0.31 -2.15 3.66
N CYS A 38 0.61 -1.26 4.59
CA CYS A 38 1.08 -1.62 5.91
C CYS A 38 -0.06 -2.21 6.76
N GLU A 39 0.17 -3.39 7.35
CA GLU A 39 -0.81 -4.05 8.21
C GLU A 39 -1.15 -3.22 9.46
N SER A 40 -0.22 -2.40 9.96
CA SER A 40 -0.52 -1.48 11.07
C SER A 40 -1.53 -0.41 10.66
N ALA A 41 -1.45 0.10 9.42
CA ALA A 41 -2.44 1.03 8.89
C ALA A 41 -3.79 0.32 8.67
N MET A 42 -3.77 -0.89 8.11
CA MET A 42 -4.99 -1.70 7.95
C MET A 42 -5.72 -1.90 9.28
N ASN A 43 -4.99 -2.31 10.32
CA ASN A 43 -5.53 -2.52 11.65
C ASN A 43 -6.07 -1.22 12.27
N TYR A 44 -5.35 -0.10 12.10
CA TYR A 44 -5.78 1.20 12.61
C TYR A 44 -7.07 1.71 11.95
N PHE A 45 -7.23 1.48 10.64
CA PHE A 45 -8.42 1.89 9.89
C PHE A 45 -9.51 0.81 9.80
N GLU A 46 -9.31 -0.32 10.50
CA GLU A 46 -10.25 -1.44 10.58
C GLU A 46 -10.63 -2.06 9.22
N VAL A 47 -9.69 -2.05 8.27
CA VAL A 47 -9.85 -2.64 6.93
C VAL A 47 -9.10 -3.95 6.81
N LYS A 48 -9.61 -4.88 6.01
CA LYS A 48 -9.08 -6.23 5.83
C LYS A 48 -8.44 -6.38 4.46
N LYS A 49 -7.54 -7.37 4.33
CA LYS A 49 -6.91 -7.70 3.04
C LYS A 49 -7.92 -7.99 1.93
N SER A 50 -9.06 -8.59 2.29
CA SER A 50 -10.16 -8.91 1.37
C SER A 50 -10.86 -7.69 0.78
N ASP A 51 -10.69 -6.52 1.40
CA ASP A 51 -11.37 -5.29 1.00
C ASP A 51 -10.58 -4.56 -0.10
N TYR A 52 -9.33 -4.96 -0.34
CA TYR A 52 -8.47 -4.39 -1.36
C TYR A 52 -8.62 -5.06 -2.72
N HIS A 53 -8.21 -4.33 -3.76
CA HIS A 53 -7.95 -4.91 -5.07
C HIS A 53 -6.89 -6.03 -4.99
N LYS A 54 -7.04 -7.08 -5.81
CA LYS A 54 -6.23 -8.31 -5.71
C LYS A 54 -4.74 -8.09 -5.95
N SER A 55 -4.37 -7.03 -6.65
CA SER A 55 -2.97 -6.69 -6.90
C SER A 55 -2.31 -5.89 -5.78
N ILE A 56 -3.06 -5.50 -4.74
CA ILE A 56 -2.50 -4.87 -3.56
C ILE A 56 -1.93 -5.94 -2.63
N GLU A 57 -0.64 -5.81 -2.33
CA GLU A 57 0.04 -6.65 -1.35
C GLU A 57 -0.01 -6.02 0.04
N THR A 58 0.22 -6.82 1.08
CA THR A 58 0.24 -6.37 2.46
C THR A 58 1.58 -6.69 3.08
N THR A 59 2.11 -5.81 3.92
CA THR A 59 3.36 -6.04 4.64
C THR A 59 3.19 -5.82 6.15
N PRO A 60 3.63 -6.78 7.00
CA PRO A 60 3.59 -6.63 8.45
C PRO A 60 4.49 -5.48 8.95
N ASP A 61 5.51 -5.12 8.17
CA ASP A 61 6.61 -4.23 8.59
C ASP A 61 6.64 -2.91 7.80
N GLY A 62 5.52 -2.20 7.65
CA GLY A 62 5.52 -0.90 6.96
C GLY A 62 6.43 0.16 7.61
N VAL A 63 6.71 0.02 8.91
CA VAL A 63 7.72 0.82 9.64
C VAL A 63 9.14 0.52 9.15
N CYS A 64 9.44 -0.73 8.80
CA CYS A 64 10.78 -1.12 8.35
C CYS A 64 11.12 -0.47 7.00
N VAL A 65 10.14 -0.29 6.09
CA VAL A 65 10.36 0.41 4.81
C VAL A 65 10.59 1.92 4.98
N VAL A 66 9.80 2.59 5.82
CA VAL A 66 10.00 4.04 6.08
C VAL A 66 11.30 4.28 6.83
N VAL A 67 11.66 3.42 7.79
CA VAL A 67 12.95 3.48 8.48
C VAL A 67 14.11 3.15 7.52
N TRP A 68 13.94 2.25 6.54
CA TRP A 68 14.96 1.99 5.52
C TRP A 68 15.16 3.17 4.56
N LEU A 69 14.08 3.82 4.14
CA LEU A 69 14.14 5.00 3.27
C LEU A 69 14.70 6.23 4.00
N ALA A 70 14.36 6.41 5.28
CA ALA A 70 14.90 7.47 6.12
C ALA A 70 16.36 7.22 6.55
N GLY A 71 16.75 5.96 6.76
CA GLY A 71 18.10 5.56 7.17
C GLY A 71 19.16 5.62 6.07
N LYS A 72 18.78 5.93 4.82
CA LYS A 72 19.71 6.16 3.70
C LYS A 72 20.09 7.64 3.51
N TRP A 73 19.64 8.51 4.43
CA TRP A 73 19.90 9.95 4.47
C TRP A 73 20.55 10.41 5.81
N ILE A 74 21.28 9.54 6.49
CA ILE A 74 22.20 9.88 7.59
C ILE A 74 23.59 9.36 7.24
#